data_AF-A0A8J4EL60-F1
#
_entry.id   AF-A0A8J4EL60-F1
#
_cell.length_a   1.000
_cell.length_b   1.000
_cell.length_c   1.000
_cell.angle_alpha   90.00
_cell.angle_beta   90.00
_cell.angle_gamma   90.00
#
_symmetry.space_group_name_H-M   'P 1'
#
loop_
_entity.id
_entity.type
_entity.pdbx_description
1 polymer ?
#
loop_
_entity_poly.entity_id
_entity_poly.type
_entity_poly.pdbx_seq_one_letter_code
_entity_poly.pdbx_strand_id
1 'polypeptide(L)'
;MNRARLRVVLAAVIACSPALFGASLASASPTSDTSSHEKPVAAHAAAATEKGETKPAVDLSGQQIQASGQRVSANMVRARQAAAQAEADKKKAAEDAAAKKKADDAKKKADDAARKKKADEASRSAKRCTAPARVTDLSTLQTQNARAIMRAGRKLHISKRGQIIALSTALQESQLRNYANVNLPASMRMAHQAVGSDHLSVGLFQQQPNWGSLNELMNPETSATKFYQALLHIPGWQSLPVTVAAQRVQVSAFPSAYADDEVRATAIVNALPCP
;
A
#
# COMPACT_ATOMS: atom_id res chain seq x y z
N MET A 1 0.43 -29.60 36.12
CA MET A 1 -0.88 -30.29 36.08
C MET A 1 -1.74 -29.64 35.00
N ASN A 2 -1.83 -30.27 33.84
CA ASN A 2 -2.62 -29.82 32.69
C ASN A 2 -4.13 -29.90 33.01
N ARG A 3 -4.88 -28.82 32.77
CA ARG A 3 -6.34 -28.88 32.68
C ARG A 3 -6.78 -28.38 31.31
N ALA A 4 -6.81 -29.31 30.36
CA ALA A 4 -7.58 -29.17 29.15
C ALA A 4 -9.07 -29.09 29.53
N ARG A 5 -9.73 -27.96 29.26
CA ARG A 5 -11.19 -27.85 29.33
C ARG A 5 -11.74 -27.97 27.91
N LEU A 6 -12.09 -29.20 27.57
CA LEU A 6 -12.95 -29.54 26.44
C LEU A 6 -14.35 -28.97 26.75
N ARG A 7 -14.90 -28.12 25.88
CA ARG A 7 -16.31 -27.71 25.96
C ARG A 7 -16.99 -28.02 24.63
N VAL A 8 -17.81 -29.06 24.70
CA VAL A 8 -18.81 -29.47 23.71
C VAL A 8 -19.90 -28.40 23.68
N VAL A 9 -20.21 -27.86 22.49
CA VAL A 9 -21.39 -27.01 22.28
C VAL A 9 -22.42 -27.84 21.52
N LEU A 10 -23.52 -28.13 22.21
CA LEU A 10 -24.69 -28.82 21.69
C LEU A 10 -25.50 -27.83 20.84
N ALA A 11 -25.74 -28.19 19.58
CA ALA A 11 -26.56 -27.43 18.64
C ALA A 11 -28.05 -27.57 18.99
N ALA A 12 -28.75 -26.43 19.08
CA ALA A 12 -30.21 -26.40 19.08
C ALA A 12 -30.70 -25.96 17.69
N VAL A 13 -31.42 -26.88 17.04
CA VAL A 13 -32.11 -26.71 15.76
C VAL A 13 -33.44 -26.00 16.01
N ILE A 14 -33.69 -24.89 15.32
CA ILE A 14 -35.05 -24.42 15.02
C ILE A 14 -35.11 -24.08 13.53
N ALA A 15 -36.05 -24.73 12.84
CA ALA A 15 -36.32 -24.66 11.42
C ALA A 15 -37.56 -23.79 11.11
N CYS A 16 -37.71 -23.45 9.82
CA CYS A 16 -38.88 -22.88 9.12
C CYS A 16 -39.17 -21.38 9.36
N SER A 17 -39.39 -20.51 8.35
CA SER A 17 -39.89 -20.70 6.97
C SER A 17 -39.39 -19.62 6.00
N PRO A 18 -39.47 -19.85 4.66
CA PRO A 18 -39.05 -18.92 3.62
C PRO A 18 -40.23 -18.09 3.06
N ALA A 19 -39.96 -16.86 2.61
CA ALA A 19 -40.89 -16.09 1.79
C ALA A 19 -40.15 -15.32 0.67
N LEU A 20 -40.34 -15.86 -0.54
CA LEU A 20 -40.69 -15.15 -1.78
C LEU A 20 -39.71 -14.12 -2.40
N PHE A 21 -39.01 -14.63 -3.42
CA PHE A 21 -38.91 -14.11 -4.79
C PHE A 21 -39.10 -12.59 -5.03
N GLY A 22 -38.01 -11.98 -5.49
CA GLY A 22 -38.01 -10.72 -6.24
C GLY A 22 -36.70 -10.59 -7.00
N ALA A 23 -36.61 -11.23 -8.17
CA ALA A 23 -35.49 -11.11 -9.08
C ALA A 23 -35.54 -9.76 -9.81
N SER A 24 -34.46 -8.98 -9.75
CA SER A 24 -34.19 -7.91 -10.71
C SER A 24 -32.73 -8.01 -11.15
N LEU A 25 -32.56 -8.24 -12.44
CA LEU A 25 -31.30 -8.47 -13.14
C LEU A 25 -30.61 -7.13 -13.39
N ALA A 26 -29.49 -6.89 -12.70
CA ALA A 26 -28.55 -5.84 -13.08
C ALA A 26 -27.49 -6.46 -14.02
N SER A 27 -27.52 -6.02 -15.28
CA SER A 27 -26.51 -6.33 -16.29
C SER A 27 -25.23 -5.56 -15.99
N ALA A 28 -24.13 -6.27 -15.78
CA ALA A 28 -22.79 -5.73 -15.72
C ALA A 28 -22.03 -6.11 -17.00
N SER A 29 -21.48 -5.09 -17.69
CA SER A 29 -20.42 -5.25 -18.68
C SER A 29 -19.16 -5.84 -18.02
N PRO A 30 -18.37 -6.64 -18.75
CA PRO A 30 -17.05 -6.12 -19.15
C PRO A 30 -16.51 -6.72 -20.45
N THR A 31 -15.70 -5.97 -21.19
CA THR A 31 -14.43 -6.47 -21.77
C THR A 31 -13.58 -5.28 -22.24
N SER A 32 -12.41 -5.15 -21.64
CA SER A 32 -11.25 -4.44 -22.17
C SER A 32 -10.56 -5.33 -23.20
N ASP A 33 -10.25 -4.79 -24.37
CA ASP A 33 -9.32 -5.40 -25.32
C ASP A 33 -8.38 -4.36 -25.93
N THR A 34 -7.26 -4.93 -26.31
CA THR A 34 -5.93 -4.52 -26.73
C THR A 34 -5.77 -3.51 -27.88
N SER A 35 -4.56 -2.94 -27.91
CA SER A 35 -3.65 -2.96 -29.06
C SER A 35 -3.21 -1.58 -29.58
N SER A 36 -1.89 -1.40 -29.44
CA SER A 36 -1.06 -0.29 -29.87
C SER A 36 -1.18 0.05 -31.35
N HIS A 37 -1.16 1.36 -31.63
CA HIS A 37 -0.94 1.94 -32.95
C HIS A 37 0.50 1.72 -33.42
N GLU A 38 0.68 1.03 -34.56
CA GLU A 38 1.78 1.28 -35.50
C GLU A 38 1.37 2.39 -36.49
N LYS A 39 2.33 3.23 -36.89
CA LYS A 39 2.20 4.15 -38.03
C LYS A 39 3.44 4.05 -38.93
N PRO A 40 3.30 4.23 -40.26
CA PRO A 40 4.13 3.56 -41.24
C PRO A 40 5.27 4.40 -41.83
N VAL A 41 6.18 3.66 -42.46
CA VAL A 41 7.21 4.07 -43.42
C VAL A 41 6.55 4.57 -44.72
N ALA A 42 7.05 5.67 -45.27
CA ALA A 42 6.77 6.07 -46.65
C ALA A 42 8.09 6.48 -47.34
N ALA A 43 8.50 5.66 -48.30
CA ALA A 43 9.48 5.98 -49.32
C ALA A 43 8.74 6.08 -50.66
N HIS A 44 8.99 7.15 -51.42
CA HIS A 44 8.65 7.21 -52.83
C HIS A 44 9.73 7.96 -53.59
N ALA A 45 10.37 7.22 -54.49
CA ALA A 45 11.21 7.72 -55.55
C ALA A 45 10.34 8.08 -56.76
N ALA A 46 10.70 9.14 -57.48
CA ALA A 46 10.22 9.38 -58.83
C ALA A 46 11.38 9.95 -59.66
N ALA A 47 11.75 9.19 -60.69
CA ALA A 47 12.70 9.56 -61.73
C ALA A 47 11.99 10.33 -62.84
N ALA A 48 12.70 11.25 -63.51
CA ALA A 48 12.34 11.72 -64.84
C ALA A 48 13.61 11.99 -65.66
N THR A 49 13.57 11.49 -66.88
CA THR A 49 14.63 11.26 -67.87
C THR A 49 14.93 12.51 -68.70
N GLU A 50 16.21 12.77 -69.01
CA GLU A 50 16.63 13.75 -70.03
C GLU A 50 16.86 13.11 -71.41
N LYS A 51 16.55 13.86 -72.48
CA LYS A 51 17.02 13.68 -73.86
C LYS A 51 17.21 15.05 -74.50
N GLY A 52 18.27 15.22 -75.31
CA GLY A 52 18.24 16.13 -76.47
C GLY A 52 19.32 17.22 -76.58
N GLU A 53 20.56 16.81 -76.84
CA GLU A 53 21.45 17.26 -77.93
C GLU A 53 21.51 18.73 -78.44
N THR A 54 22.67 19.34 -78.20
CA THR A 54 23.61 20.09 -79.09
C THR A 54 23.40 21.52 -79.64
N LYS A 55 24.42 22.32 -79.27
CA LYS A 55 25.28 23.29 -80.04
C LYS A 55 24.73 24.71 -80.35
N PRO A 56 25.63 25.72 -80.55
CA PRO A 56 26.97 25.91 -79.97
C PRO A 56 27.27 27.35 -79.47
N ALA A 57 28.22 27.38 -78.53
CA ALA A 57 29.35 28.32 -78.35
C ALA A 57 29.22 29.82 -78.67
N VAL A 58 29.33 30.62 -77.59
CA VAL A 58 30.02 31.92 -77.60
C VAL A 58 31.01 31.96 -76.43
N ASP A 59 32.19 32.48 -76.73
CA ASP A 59 33.42 32.55 -75.95
C ASP A 59 33.27 33.27 -74.59
N LEU A 60 33.65 32.58 -73.51
CA LEU A 60 33.64 33.05 -72.11
C LEU A 60 34.96 32.71 -71.38
N SER A 61 36.06 32.61 -72.11
CA SER A 61 37.34 32.16 -71.54
C SER A 61 37.97 33.14 -70.53
N GLY A 62 37.54 34.42 -70.50
CA GLY A 62 37.98 35.41 -69.51
C GLY A 62 37.18 35.44 -68.19
N GLN A 63 35.90 35.05 -68.21
CA GLN A 63 35.00 35.22 -67.06
C GLN A 63 34.99 34.00 -66.11
N GLN A 64 35.46 32.85 -66.60
CA GLN A 64 35.41 31.58 -65.86
C GLN A 64 36.53 31.45 -64.80
N ILE A 65 37.65 32.15 -64.94
CA ILE A 65 38.75 32.11 -63.95
C ILE A 65 38.43 33.00 -62.72
N GLN A 66 37.82 34.17 -62.92
CA GLN A 66 37.42 35.05 -61.81
C GLN A 66 36.27 34.44 -60.96
N ALA A 67 35.28 33.82 -61.61
CA ALA A 67 34.17 33.16 -60.91
C ALA A 67 34.61 31.93 -60.09
N SER A 68 35.67 31.23 -60.52
CA SER A 68 36.21 30.06 -59.83
C SER A 68 36.96 30.44 -58.55
N GLY A 69 37.77 31.51 -58.57
CA GLY A 69 38.47 32.00 -57.38
C GLY A 69 37.51 32.52 -56.29
N GLN A 70 36.42 33.19 -56.70
CA GLN A 70 35.43 33.75 -55.79
C GLN A 70 34.58 32.67 -55.09
N ARG A 71 34.25 31.57 -55.80
CA ARG A 71 33.55 30.41 -55.24
C ARG A 71 34.40 29.61 -54.26
N VAL A 72 35.70 29.44 -54.54
CA VAL A 72 36.64 28.79 -53.60
C VAL A 72 36.78 29.60 -52.31
N SER A 73 36.87 30.93 -52.41
CA SER A 73 36.97 31.82 -51.24
C SER A 73 35.70 31.82 -50.38
N ALA A 74 34.51 31.86 -51.00
CA ALA A 74 33.22 31.79 -50.29
C ALA A 74 32.98 30.44 -49.59
N ASN A 75 33.35 29.32 -50.23
CA ASN A 75 33.27 27.99 -49.62
C ASN A 75 34.20 27.86 -48.41
N MET A 76 35.40 28.47 -48.47
CA MET A 76 36.35 28.46 -47.35
C MET A 76 35.83 29.27 -46.14
N VAL A 77 35.16 30.41 -46.37
CA VAL A 77 34.55 31.21 -45.29
C VAL A 77 33.38 30.46 -44.64
N ARG A 78 32.52 29.80 -45.42
CA ARG A 78 31.42 28.99 -44.88
C ARG A 78 31.92 27.79 -44.08
N ALA A 79 32.99 27.14 -44.53
CA ALA A 79 33.61 26.03 -43.80
C ALA A 79 34.18 26.50 -42.43
N ARG A 80 34.80 27.69 -42.38
CA ARG A 80 35.29 28.28 -41.12
C ARG A 80 34.15 28.66 -40.17
N GLN A 81 33.07 29.23 -40.70
CA GLN A 81 31.88 29.56 -39.90
C GLN A 81 31.19 28.29 -39.35
N ALA A 82 31.08 27.23 -40.16
CA ALA A 82 30.53 25.95 -39.72
C ALA A 82 31.41 25.28 -38.63
N ALA A 83 32.73 25.34 -38.77
CA ALA A 83 33.65 24.85 -37.76
C ALA A 83 33.55 25.64 -36.44
N ALA A 84 33.41 26.97 -36.53
CA ALA A 84 33.21 27.82 -35.35
C ALA A 84 31.86 27.54 -34.65
N GLN A 85 30.79 27.31 -35.43
CA GLN A 85 29.48 26.96 -34.87
C GLN A 85 29.51 25.58 -34.18
N ALA A 86 30.19 24.60 -34.77
CA ALA A 86 30.32 23.27 -34.18
C ALA A 86 31.07 23.30 -32.83
N GLU A 87 32.09 24.16 -32.68
CA GLU A 87 32.79 24.34 -31.41
C GLU A 87 31.93 25.07 -30.36
N ALA A 88 31.09 26.02 -30.78
CA ALA A 88 30.13 26.68 -29.89
C ALA A 88 29.05 25.70 -29.37
N ASP A 89 28.53 24.84 -30.24
CA ASP A 89 27.50 23.86 -29.87
C ASP A 89 28.05 22.78 -28.91
N LYS A 90 29.30 22.34 -29.10
CA LYS A 90 29.99 21.45 -28.14
C LYS A 90 30.15 22.09 -26.77
N LYS A 91 30.52 23.38 -26.72
CA LYS A 91 30.68 24.11 -25.46
C LYS A 91 29.36 24.25 -24.71
N LYS A 92 28.28 24.59 -25.43
CA LYS A 92 26.92 24.67 -24.84
C LYS A 92 26.44 23.32 -24.33
N ALA A 93 26.66 22.24 -25.07
CA ALA A 93 26.32 20.88 -24.64
C ALA A 93 27.08 20.45 -23.38
N ALA A 94 28.34 20.87 -23.22
CA ALA A 94 29.12 20.63 -22.01
C ALA A 94 28.60 21.43 -20.80
N GLU A 95 28.19 22.68 -21.01
CA GLU A 95 27.58 23.52 -19.97
C GLU A 95 26.21 22.97 -19.52
N ASP A 96 25.37 22.53 -20.45
CA ASP A 96 24.07 21.90 -20.16
C ASP A 96 24.22 20.56 -19.41
N ALA A 97 25.21 19.74 -19.79
CA ALA A 97 25.53 18.50 -19.09
C ALA A 97 26.06 18.75 -17.66
N ALA A 98 26.87 19.78 -17.47
CA ALA A 98 27.37 20.17 -16.15
C ALA A 98 26.24 20.72 -15.25
N ALA A 99 25.28 21.47 -15.81
CA ALA A 99 24.11 21.96 -15.10
C ALA A 99 23.19 20.81 -14.66
N LYS A 100 22.95 19.82 -15.54
CA LYS A 100 22.15 18.63 -15.22
C LYS A 100 22.76 17.81 -14.07
N LYS A 101 24.07 17.58 -14.11
CA LYS A 101 24.77 16.85 -13.04
C LYS A 101 24.67 17.55 -11.68
N LYS A 102 24.77 18.89 -11.65
CA LYS A 102 24.60 19.67 -10.41
C LYS A 102 23.18 19.57 -9.85
N ALA A 103 22.16 19.53 -10.70
CA ALA A 103 20.77 19.36 -10.29
C ALA A 103 20.50 17.96 -9.72
N ASP A 104 21.05 16.92 -10.33
CA ASP A 104 20.92 15.53 -9.87
C ASP A 104 21.64 15.31 -8.52
N ASP A 105 22.85 15.88 -8.36
CA ASP A 105 23.61 15.83 -7.11
C ASP A 105 22.88 16.58 -5.97
N ALA A 106 22.21 17.70 -6.28
CA ALA A 106 21.41 18.47 -5.31
C ALA A 106 20.14 17.70 -4.87
N LYS A 107 19.46 17.04 -5.81
CA LYS A 107 18.28 16.22 -5.53
C LYS A 107 18.62 15.03 -4.64
N LYS A 108 19.70 14.30 -4.96
CA LYS A 108 20.17 13.17 -4.15
C LYS A 108 20.51 13.59 -2.71
N LYS A 109 21.14 14.76 -2.52
CA LYS A 109 21.47 15.29 -1.20
C LYS A 109 20.20 15.64 -0.38
N ALA A 110 19.14 16.13 -1.03
CA ALA A 110 17.87 16.40 -0.38
C ALA A 110 17.15 15.11 0.05
N ASP A 111 17.16 14.09 -0.80
CA ASP A 111 16.55 12.79 -0.52
C ASP A 111 17.28 12.05 0.62
N ASP A 112 18.62 12.09 0.62
CA ASP A 112 19.44 11.51 1.70
C ASP A 112 19.21 12.23 3.04
N ALA A 113 19.03 13.56 3.02
CA ALA A 113 18.71 14.34 4.22
C ALA A 113 17.28 14.07 4.76
N ALA A 114 16.30 13.88 3.87
CA ALA A 114 14.93 13.51 4.24
C ALA A 114 14.89 12.11 4.85
N ARG A 115 15.64 11.16 4.29
CA ARG A 115 15.74 9.79 4.80
C ARG A 115 16.40 9.74 6.18
N LYS A 116 17.43 10.56 6.42
CA LYS A 116 18.10 10.70 7.72
C LYS A 116 17.17 11.29 8.78
N LYS A 117 16.42 12.35 8.46
CA LYS A 117 15.41 12.91 9.38
C LYS A 117 14.35 11.90 9.78
N LYS A 118 13.83 11.11 8.83
CA LYS A 118 12.83 10.06 9.10
C LYS A 118 13.37 8.94 9.98
N ALA A 119 14.65 8.58 9.82
CA ALA A 119 15.32 7.58 10.65
C ALA A 119 15.56 8.07 12.09
N ASP A 120 15.97 9.34 12.24
CA ASP A 120 16.18 9.96 13.55
C ASP A 120 14.87 10.13 14.33
N GLU A 121 13.77 10.43 13.64
CA GLU A 121 12.42 10.55 14.23
C GLU A 121 11.85 9.19 14.66
N ALA A 122 12.06 8.15 13.86
CA ALA A 122 11.71 6.77 14.23
C ALA A 122 12.52 6.28 15.46
N SER A 123 13.80 6.62 15.53
CA SER A 123 14.70 6.28 16.65
C SER A 123 14.33 7.03 17.94
N ARG A 124 13.92 8.30 17.85
CA ARG A 124 13.41 9.07 19.00
C ARG A 124 12.04 8.61 19.48
N SER A 125 11.17 8.17 18.57
CA SER A 125 9.91 7.53 18.93
C SER A 125 10.19 6.26 19.75
N ALA A 126 11.02 5.35 19.23
CA ALA A 126 11.37 4.10 19.91
C ALA A 126 12.00 4.28 21.31
N LYS A 127 12.83 5.31 21.51
CA LYS A 127 13.44 5.62 22.83
C LYS A 127 12.47 6.13 23.89
N ARG A 128 11.29 6.66 23.51
CA ARG A 128 10.24 7.07 24.47
C ARG A 128 9.28 5.94 24.87
N CYS A 129 9.45 4.75 24.27
CA CYS A 129 8.49 3.65 24.35
C CYS A 129 8.88 2.54 25.34
N THR A 130 9.67 2.82 26.37
CA THR A 130 10.08 1.79 27.33
C THR A 130 8.95 1.51 28.32
N ALA A 131 8.06 0.60 27.93
CA ALA A 131 7.03 0.04 28.79
C ALA A 131 7.66 -0.70 29.99
N PRO A 132 7.12 -0.62 31.21
CA PRO A 132 7.53 -1.50 32.29
C PRO A 132 7.10 -2.94 31.94
N ALA A 133 8.08 -3.78 31.56
CA ALA A 133 7.89 -5.13 31.02
C ALA A 133 7.15 -6.11 31.94
N ARG A 134 6.92 -5.76 33.21
CA ARG A 134 6.34 -6.65 34.24
C ARG A 134 4.83 -6.56 34.42
N VAL A 135 4.15 -5.62 33.75
CA VAL A 135 2.73 -5.34 34.05
C VAL A 135 1.76 -6.27 33.31
N THR A 136 2.19 -6.98 32.26
CA THR A 136 1.25 -7.65 31.34
C THR A 136 1.51 -9.13 31.06
N ASP A 137 2.69 -9.67 31.43
CA ASP A 137 3.15 -11.03 31.15
C ASP A 137 2.88 -11.50 29.70
N LEU A 138 2.95 -10.58 28.74
CA LEU A 138 2.71 -10.87 27.32
C LEU A 138 3.98 -11.37 26.66
N SER A 139 3.85 -12.40 25.81
CA SER A 139 4.89 -12.74 24.86
C SER A 139 5.15 -11.62 23.86
N THR A 140 6.28 -11.66 23.15
CA THR A 140 6.62 -10.72 22.08
C THR A 140 5.51 -10.65 21.02
N LEU A 141 4.96 -11.79 20.59
CA LEU A 141 3.91 -11.84 19.58
C LEU A 141 2.57 -11.28 20.09
N GLN A 142 2.18 -11.59 21.34
CA GLN A 142 0.99 -11.00 21.94
C GLN A 142 1.14 -9.48 22.11
N THR A 143 2.33 -9.01 22.47
CA THR A 143 2.63 -7.56 22.55
C THR A 143 2.50 -6.90 21.18
N GLN A 144 2.95 -7.54 20.11
CA GLN A 144 2.80 -7.03 18.73
C GLN A 144 1.32 -6.97 18.31
N ASN A 145 0.54 -7.99 18.63
CA ASN A 145 -0.90 -8.03 18.37
C ASN A 145 -1.65 -6.94 19.17
N ALA A 146 -1.33 -6.77 20.45
CA ALA A 146 -1.89 -5.68 21.26
C ALA A 146 -1.57 -4.30 20.68
N ARG A 147 -0.33 -4.09 20.22
CA ARG A 147 0.03 -2.84 19.52
C ARG A 147 -0.74 -2.65 18.22
N ALA A 148 -1.02 -3.72 17.47
CA ALA A 148 -1.84 -3.65 16.26
C ALA A 148 -3.27 -3.17 16.58
N ILE A 149 -3.89 -3.73 17.63
CA ILE A 149 -5.22 -3.28 18.11
C ILE A 149 -5.18 -1.79 18.50
N MET A 150 -4.15 -1.36 19.24
CA MET A 150 -4.02 0.05 19.64
C MET A 150 -3.72 0.98 18.45
N ARG A 151 -2.93 0.54 17.46
CA ARG A 151 -2.68 1.31 16.22
C ARG A 151 -3.95 1.52 15.43
N ALA A 152 -4.76 0.48 15.24
CA ALA A 152 -6.07 0.59 14.58
C ALA A 152 -6.97 1.60 15.32
N GLY A 153 -7.05 1.50 16.65
CA GLY A 153 -7.82 2.43 17.47
C GLY A 153 -7.36 3.88 17.31
N ARG A 154 -6.04 4.12 17.33
CA ARG A 154 -5.49 5.46 17.10
C ARG A 154 -5.79 6.01 15.71
N LYS A 155 -5.67 5.20 14.66
CA LYS A 155 -5.99 5.59 13.27
C LYS A 155 -7.46 6.03 13.11
N LEU A 156 -8.35 5.43 13.90
CA LEU A 156 -9.77 5.74 13.92
C LEU A 156 -10.16 6.76 15.01
N HIS A 157 -9.19 7.41 15.66
CA HIS A 157 -9.42 8.34 16.77
C HIS A 157 -10.26 7.76 17.93
N ILE A 158 -10.17 6.46 18.15
CA ILE A 158 -10.86 5.76 19.24
C ILE A 158 -10.20 6.13 20.57
N SER A 159 -11.04 6.56 21.52
CA SER A 159 -10.61 6.88 22.87
C SER A 159 -9.94 5.70 23.57
N LYS A 160 -9.19 5.99 24.63
CA LYS A 160 -8.55 4.97 25.46
C LYS A 160 -9.54 3.89 25.94
N ARG A 161 -10.77 4.29 26.26
CA ARG A 161 -11.83 3.37 26.65
C ARG A 161 -12.18 2.37 25.54
N GLY A 162 -12.31 2.82 24.30
CA GLY A 162 -12.58 1.90 23.18
C GLY A 162 -11.44 0.91 22.96
N GLN A 163 -10.19 1.35 23.16
CA GLN A 163 -9.02 0.46 23.09
C GLN A 163 -9.02 -0.59 24.21
N ILE A 164 -9.46 -0.22 25.43
CA ILE A 164 -9.65 -1.16 26.53
C ILE A 164 -10.73 -2.20 26.17
N ILE A 165 -11.85 -1.77 25.58
CA ILE A 165 -12.92 -2.68 25.15
C ILE A 165 -12.38 -3.69 24.12
N ALA A 166 -11.69 -3.22 23.08
CA ALA A 166 -11.14 -4.09 22.05
C ALA A 166 -10.08 -5.06 22.58
N LEU A 167 -9.19 -4.60 23.47
CA LEU A 167 -8.19 -5.47 24.09
C LEU A 167 -8.81 -6.49 25.04
N SER A 168 -9.84 -6.11 25.80
CA SER A 168 -10.58 -7.04 26.66
C SER A 168 -11.25 -8.13 25.82
N THR A 169 -11.86 -7.76 24.70
CA THR A 169 -12.42 -8.72 23.74
C THR A 169 -11.34 -9.65 23.20
N ALA A 170 -10.23 -9.13 22.66
CA ALA A 170 -9.20 -9.98 22.06
C ALA A 170 -8.47 -10.86 23.10
N LEU A 171 -8.38 -10.43 24.36
CA LEU A 171 -7.90 -11.27 25.45
C LEU A 171 -8.83 -12.46 25.71
N GLN A 172 -10.13 -12.20 25.78
CA GLN A 172 -11.13 -13.23 26.01
C GLN A 172 -11.25 -14.20 24.83
N GLU A 173 -11.25 -13.69 23.60
CA GLU A 173 -11.46 -14.50 22.39
C GLU A 173 -10.23 -15.34 22.02
N SER A 174 -9.02 -14.80 22.23
CA SER A 174 -7.81 -15.42 21.68
C SER A 174 -6.58 -15.33 22.57
N GLN A 175 -6.70 -14.74 23.76
CA GLN A 175 -5.54 -14.38 24.59
C GLN A 175 -4.50 -13.56 23.79
N LEU A 176 -4.97 -12.70 22.88
CA LEU A 176 -4.14 -11.91 21.95
C LEU A 176 -3.27 -12.76 21.01
N ARG A 177 -3.71 -13.96 20.62
CA ARG A 177 -3.05 -14.81 19.62
C ARG A 177 -3.83 -14.77 18.32
N ASN A 178 -3.14 -14.75 17.19
CA ASN A 178 -3.78 -14.82 15.87
C ASN A 178 -4.09 -16.29 15.56
N TYR A 179 -5.37 -16.65 15.52
CA TYR A 179 -5.80 -18.03 15.28
C TYR A 179 -6.05 -18.28 13.80
N ALA A 180 -5.44 -19.34 13.26
CA ALA A 180 -5.93 -20.02 12.07
C ALA A 180 -7.04 -21.01 12.45
N ASN A 181 -7.75 -21.55 11.47
CA ASN A 181 -8.84 -22.48 11.69
C ASN A 181 -8.72 -23.70 10.76
N VAL A 182 -8.82 -24.91 11.32
CA VAL A 182 -8.73 -26.17 10.56
C VAL A 182 -9.83 -26.33 9.52
N ASN A 183 -11.00 -25.73 9.76
CA ASN A 183 -12.14 -25.74 8.83
C ASN A 183 -11.96 -24.71 7.69
N LEU A 184 -10.92 -23.87 7.76
CA LEU A 184 -10.50 -22.95 6.70
C LEU A 184 -9.04 -23.24 6.31
N PRO A 185 -8.76 -24.26 5.47
CA PRO A 185 -7.39 -24.66 5.14
C PRO A 185 -6.50 -23.54 4.59
N ALA A 186 -7.08 -22.53 3.95
CA ALA A 186 -6.34 -21.35 3.49
C ALA A 186 -5.72 -20.55 4.65
N SER A 187 -6.39 -20.48 5.81
CA SER A 187 -5.89 -19.77 7.00
C SER A 187 -4.63 -20.41 7.59
N MET A 188 -4.52 -21.74 7.47
CA MET A 188 -3.37 -22.52 7.95
C MET A 188 -2.07 -22.20 7.21
N ARG A 189 -2.16 -21.63 6.00
CA ARG A 189 -1.01 -21.18 5.22
C ARG A 189 -0.59 -19.74 5.51
N MET A 190 -1.31 -19.05 6.40
CA MET A 190 -1.05 -17.67 6.79
C MET A 190 -0.32 -17.61 8.14
N ALA A 191 0.31 -16.48 8.46
CA ALA A 191 0.96 -16.30 9.75
C ALA A 191 -0.04 -16.37 10.91
N HIS A 192 0.13 -17.35 11.80
CA HIS A 192 -0.72 -17.58 12.96
C HIS A 192 0.09 -18.09 14.15
N GLN A 193 -0.49 -17.99 15.35
CA GLN A 193 0.12 -18.41 16.61
C GLN A 193 -0.66 -19.52 17.31
N ALA A 194 -1.88 -19.80 16.84
CA ALA A 194 -2.74 -20.83 17.39
C ALA A 194 -3.67 -21.34 16.29
N VAL A 195 -4.28 -22.50 16.55
CA VAL A 195 -5.20 -23.16 15.63
C VAL A 195 -6.49 -23.44 16.39
N GLY A 196 -7.61 -23.01 15.83
CA GLY A 196 -8.95 -23.26 16.34
C GLY A 196 -9.76 -24.15 15.39
N SER A 197 -10.95 -24.51 15.82
CA SER A 197 -11.89 -25.35 15.06
C SER A 197 -13.35 -24.91 15.21
N ASP A 198 -13.59 -23.77 15.87
CA ASP A 198 -14.93 -23.25 16.06
C ASP A 198 -15.45 -22.63 14.76
N HIS A 199 -16.52 -23.19 14.21
CA HIS A 199 -17.11 -22.81 12.92
C HIS A 199 -16.03 -22.47 11.87
N LEU A 200 -15.98 -21.20 11.45
CA LEU A 200 -14.99 -20.62 10.55
C LEU A 200 -14.28 -19.42 11.18
N SER A 201 -14.30 -19.32 12.51
CA SER A 201 -13.76 -18.20 13.28
C SER A 201 -12.24 -18.14 13.19
N VAL A 202 -11.69 -16.94 12.95
CA VAL A 202 -10.24 -16.71 12.78
C VAL A 202 -9.79 -15.40 13.42
N GLY A 203 -8.48 -15.23 13.54
CA GLY A 203 -7.87 -13.96 13.95
C GLY A 203 -7.96 -13.68 15.45
N LEU A 204 -7.63 -12.44 15.84
CA LEU A 204 -7.57 -12.00 17.24
C LEU A 204 -8.94 -11.94 17.93
N PHE A 205 -9.99 -11.66 17.15
CA PHE A 205 -11.35 -11.46 17.63
C PHE A 205 -12.26 -12.66 17.34
N GLN A 206 -11.70 -13.78 16.87
CA GLN A 206 -12.47 -14.97 16.46
C GLN A 206 -13.64 -14.61 15.54
N GLN A 207 -13.39 -13.73 14.57
CA GLN A 207 -14.40 -13.24 13.63
C GLN A 207 -14.66 -14.28 12.54
N GLN A 208 -15.92 -14.37 12.12
CA GLN A 208 -16.37 -15.24 11.03
C GLN A 208 -16.37 -14.50 9.67
N PRO A 209 -16.45 -15.22 8.53
CA PRO A 209 -16.35 -14.62 7.19
C PRO A 209 -17.37 -13.51 6.86
N ASN A 210 -18.47 -13.40 7.60
CA ASN A 210 -19.42 -12.29 7.46
C ASN A 210 -18.85 -10.93 7.91
N TRP A 211 -17.73 -10.90 8.64
CA TRP A 211 -17.01 -9.68 9.00
C TRP A 211 -16.08 -9.17 7.88
N GLY A 212 -15.66 -10.03 6.96
CA GLY A 212 -14.74 -9.68 5.88
C GLY A 212 -14.02 -10.89 5.30
N SER A 213 -13.13 -10.61 4.34
CA SER A 213 -12.31 -11.64 3.71
C SER A 213 -11.31 -12.24 4.71
N LEU A 214 -10.92 -13.49 4.46
CA LEU A 214 -9.93 -14.20 5.29
C LEU A 214 -8.63 -13.38 5.49
N ASN A 215 -8.16 -12.70 4.45
CA ASN A 215 -6.95 -11.87 4.53
C ASN A 215 -7.10 -10.70 5.50
N GLU A 216 -8.28 -10.08 5.55
CA GLU A 216 -8.57 -9.01 6.48
C GLU A 216 -8.68 -9.55 7.91
N LEU A 217 -9.36 -10.69 8.12
CA LEU A 217 -9.60 -11.24 9.45
C LEU A 217 -8.33 -11.84 10.07
N MET A 218 -7.44 -12.40 9.26
CA MET A 218 -6.12 -12.89 9.71
C MET A 218 -5.09 -11.78 9.91
N ASN A 219 -5.38 -10.54 9.50
CA ASN A 219 -4.52 -9.39 9.78
C ASN A 219 -4.92 -8.75 11.13
N PRO A 220 -4.03 -8.72 12.15
CA PRO A 220 -4.34 -8.15 13.47
C PRO A 220 -4.86 -6.71 13.47
N GLU A 221 -4.34 -5.85 12.60
CA GLU A 221 -4.72 -4.43 12.57
C GLU A 221 -6.03 -4.23 11.80
N THR A 222 -6.24 -4.97 10.72
CA THR A 222 -7.49 -4.91 9.94
C THR A 222 -8.67 -5.54 10.67
N SER A 223 -8.49 -6.70 11.33
CA SER A 223 -9.52 -7.30 12.18
C SER A 223 -9.94 -6.36 13.32
N ALA A 224 -8.97 -5.70 13.97
CA ALA A 224 -9.24 -4.67 14.97
C ALA A 224 -9.99 -3.46 14.40
N THR A 225 -9.63 -3.01 13.20
CA THR A 225 -10.33 -1.92 12.49
C THR A 225 -11.82 -2.24 12.31
N LYS A 226 -12.14 -3.48 11.88
CA LYS A 226 -13.53 -3.95 11.76
C LYS A 226 -14.26 -3.98 13.09
N PHE A 227 -13.61 -4.47 14.16
CA PHE A 227 -14.16 -4.44 15.52
C PHE A 227 -14.52 -3.01 15.94
N TYR A 228 -13.62 -2.04 15.75
CA TYR A 228 -13.90 -0.65 16.10
C TYR A 228 -15.01 -0.02 15.25
N GLN A 229 -15.08 -0.33 13.96
CA GLN A 229 -16.18 0.14 13.10
C GLN A 229 -17.53 -0.36 13.63
N ALA A 230 -17.63 -1.62 14.03
CA ALA A 230 -18.82 -2.15 14.67
C ALA A 230 -19.10 -1.50 16.04
N LEU A 231 -18.08 -1.26 16.86
CA LEU A 231 -18.22 -0.55 18.14
C LEU A 231 -18.79 0.86 17.97
N LEU A 232 -18.33 1.60 16.96
CA LEU A 232 -18.78 2.96 16.68
C LEU A 232 -20.26 3.03 16.29
N HIS A 233 -20.84 1.94 15.79
CA HIS A 233 -22.27 1.86 15.48
C HIS A 233 -23.15 1.63 16.71
N ILE A 234 -22.57 1.40 17.89
CA ILE A 234 -23.34 1.19 19.13
C ILE A 234 -23.56 2.54 19.82
N PRO A 235 -24.80 3.04 19.93
CA PRO A 235 -25.09 4.30 20.61
C PRO A 235 -24.66 4.25 22.08
N GLY A 236 -23.94 5.28 22.52
CA GLY A 236 -23.52 5.43 23.91
C GLY A 236 -22.48 4.41 24.41
N TRP A 237 -21.78 3.70 23.51
CA TRP A 237 -20.79 2.67 23.88
C TRP A 237 -19.74 3.16 24.87
N GLN A 238 -19.41 4.46 24.84
CA GLN A 238 -18.45 5.10 25.75
C GLN A 238 -18.89 5.04 27.21
N SER A 239 -20.19 4.90 27.49
CA SER A 239 -20.71 4.84 28.86
C SER A 239 -21.13 3.42 29.27
N LEU A 240 -21.15 2.47 28.32
CA LEU A 240 -21.50 1.08 28.61
C LEU A 240 -20.37 0.37 29.36
N PRO A 241 -20.65 -0.52 30.32
CA PRO A 241 -19.64 -1.43 30.87
C PRO A 241 -18.88 -2.17 29.76
N VAL A 242 -17.59 -2.46 29.94
CA VAL A 242 -16.75 -3.09 28.91
C VAL A 242 -17.39 -4.36 28.38
N THR A 243 -17.89 -5.20 29.28
CA THR A 243 -18.56 -6.46 28.90
C THR A 243 -19.81 -6.24 28.06
N VAL A 244 -20.58 -5.19 28.33
CA VAL A 244 -21.80 -4.88 27.58
C VAL A 244 -21.44 -4.33 26.18
N ALA A 245 -20.45 -3.46 26.09
CA ALA A 245 -19.99 -2.94 24.81
C ALA A 245 -19.40 -4.06 23.94
N ALA A 246 -18.50 -4.88 24.48
CA ALA A 246 -17.90 -6.02 23.80
C ALA A 246 -18.96 -7.02 23.33
N GLN A 247 -19.91 -7.36 24.20
CA GLN A 247 -21.02 -8.25 23.89
C GLN A 247 -21.89 -7.71 22.75
N ARG A 248 -22.17 -6.41 22.72
CA ARG A 248 -22.96 -5.80 21.63
C ARG A 248 -22.23 -5.82 20.29
N VAL A 249 -20.89 -5.85 20.29
CA VAL A 249 -20.10 -5.98 19.07
C VAL A 249 -20.04 -7.43 18.59
N GLN A 250 -19.69 -8.38 19.48
CA GLN A 250 -19.42 -9.77 19.11
C GLN A 250 -20.67 -10.67 19.09
N VAL A 251 -21.69 -10.31 19.88
CA VAL A 251 -22.90 -11.11 20.09
C VAL A 251 -22.56 -12.56 20.48
N SER A 252 -21.70 -12.73 21.49
CA SER A 252 -21.26 -14.06 21.94
C SER A 252 -22.26 -14.72 22.89
N ALA A 253 -22.10 -16.02 23.15
CA ALA A 253 -22.97 -16.75 24.08
C ALA A 253 -22.68 -16.46 25.57
N PHE A 254 -21.62 -15.69 25.90
CA PHE A 254 -21.13 -15.52 27.28
C PHE A 254 -20.89 -14.04 27.62
N PRO A 255 -21.95 -13.29 27.93
CA PRO A 255 -21.90 -11.82 28.01
C PRO A 255 -21.11 -11.25 29.19
N SER A 256 -20.80 -12.02 30.23
CA SER A 256 -20.06 -11.55 31.42
C SER A 256 -18.55 -11.82 31.38
N ALA A 257 -18.05 -12.62 30.44
CA ALA A 257 -16.67 -13.10 30.46
C ALA A 257 -15.64 -11.99 30.20
N TYR A 258 -16.02 -10.92 29.51
CA TYR A 258 -15.09 -9.83 29.18
C TYR A 258 -14.73 -8.93 30.37
N ALA A 259 -15.53 -8.94 31.45
CA ALA A 259 -15.25 -8.15 32.65
C ALA A 259 -13.96 -8.61 33.34
N ASP A 260 -13.64 -9.90 33.27
CA ASP A 260 -12.44 -10.48 33.89
C ASP A 260 -11.15 -9.95 33.25
N ASP A 261 -11.21 -9.54 31.99
CA ASP A 261 -10.07 -9.02 31.22
C ASP A 261 -9.90 -7.50 31.27
N GLU A 262 -10.88 -6.74 31.80
CA GLU A 262 -10.85 -5.26 31.76
C GLU A 262 -9.62 -4.69 32.51
N VAL A 263 -9.29 -5.25 33.68
CA VAL A 263 -8.13 -4.82 34.47
C VAL A 263 -6.84 -5.04 33.69
N ARG A 264 -6.71 -6.23 33.08
CA ARG A 264 -5.52 -6.60 32.31
C ARG A 264 -5.40 -5.77 31.02
N ALA A 265 -6.49 -5.58 30.30
CA ALA A 265 -6.55 -4.72 29.11
C ALA A 265 -6.16 -3.27 29.45
N THR A 266 -6.66 -2.74 30.56
CA THR A 266 -6.31 -1.40 31.05
C THR A 266 -4.81 -1.29 31.32
N ALA A 267 -4.24 -2.30 31.98
CA ALA A 267 -2.82 -2.36 32.26
C ALA A 267 -1.98 -2.38 30.95
N ILE A 268 -2.41 -3.14 29.94
CA ILE A 268 -1.78 -3.18 28.60
C ILE A 268 -1.84 -1.81 27.92
N VAL A 269 -3.00 -1.16 27.89
CA VAL A 269 -3.16 0.17 27.27
C VAL A 269 -2.26 1.21 27.94
N ASN A 270 -2.11 1.14 29.26
CA ASN A 270 -1.22 2.02 30.02
C ASN A 270 0.25 1.74 29.75
N ALA A 271 0.61 0.46 29.59
CA ALA A 271 1.99 0.04 29.37
C ALA A 271 2.45 0.24 27.93
N LEU A 272 1.56 0.26 26.93
CA LEU A 272 1.90 0.37 25.50
C LEU A 272 1.51 1.72 24.87
N PRO A 273 1.87 2.88 25.44
CA PRO A 273 1.41 4.18 24.95
C PRO A 273 2.02 4.59 23.60
N CYS A 274 2.96 3.81 23.06
CA CYS A 274 3.77 4.21 21.92
C CYS A 274 3.33 3.55 20.59
N PRO A 275 3.29 4.31 19.47
CA PRO A 275 2.99 3.81 18.14
C PRO A 275 4.01 2.79 17.60
#